data_AF-A0A7S8EHK6-F1
#
_entry.id   AF-A0A7S8EHK6-F1
#
_cell.length_a   1.000
_cell.length_b   1.000
_cell.length_c   1.000
_cell.angle_alpha   90.00
_cell.angle_beta   90.00
_cell.angle_gamma   90.00
#
_symmetry.space_group_name_H-M   'P 1'
#
loop_
_entity.id
_entity.type
_entity.pdbx_description
1 polymer ?
#
loop_
_entity_poly.entity_id
_entity_poly.type
_entity_poly.pdbx_seq_one_letter_code
_entity_poly.pdbx_strand_id
1 'polypeptide(L)'
;MNPVVGTPAQPGSMIAALQEIRDKADLGVSYGLSADLICEQIAAIARSALATPPAPSIDDCWQPTHQHVKRGSTYRIEGYASLQTTSPCEETAVLVIYRAKDGKLWARPHDEFNDGRFIPLATNGSAA
;
A
#
# COMPACT_ATOMS: atom_id res chain seq x y z
N MET A 1 -45.58 -4.72 -22.03
CA MET A 1 -44.32 -4.53 -22.78
C MET A 1 -43.44 -3.58 -21.97
N ASN A 2 -42.39 -4.10 -21.35
CA ASN A 2 -41.34 -3.34 -20.64
C ASN A 2 -40.00 -4.04 -20.92
N PRO A 3 -38.92 -3.33 -21.25
CA PRO A 3 -37.62 -3.95 -21.44
C PRO A 3 -37.00 -4.33 -20.08
N VAL A 4 -36.49 -5.56 -20.01
CA VAL A 4 -35.75 -6.10 -18.86
C VAL A 4 -34.38 -5.42 -18.78
N VAL A 5 -34.11 -4.85 -17.61
CA VAL A 5 -32.84 -4.26 -17.19
C VAL A 5 -31.76 -5.34 -17.21
N GLY A 6 -30.63 -5.07 -17.88
CA GLY A 6 -29.50 -5.98 -17.98
C GLY A 6 -28.83 -6.25 -16.62
N THR A 7 -28.68 -7.53 -16.32
CA THR A 7 -27.98 -8.10 -15.17
C THR A 7 -26.48 -7.75 -15.17
N PRO A 8 -25.84 -7.49 -14.01
CA PRO A 8 -24.42 -7.16 -13.93
C PRO A 8 -23.50 -8.34 -14.29
N ALA A 9 -22.37 -8.01 -14.93
CA ALA A 9 -21.35 -8.94 -15.39
C ALA A 9 -20.76 -9.78 -14.24
N GLN A 10 -20.69 -11.10 -14.48
CA GLN A 10 -20.10 -12.10 -13.59
C GLN A 10 -18.54 -12.05 -13.61
N PRO A 11 -17.85 -12.37 -12.50
CA PRO A 11 -16.39 -12.29 -12.34
C PRO A 11 -15.56 -13.29 -13.18
N GLY A 12 -16.20 -14.11 -14.02
CA GLY A 12 -15.53 -14.89 -15.07
C GLY A 12 -15.08 -14.04 -16.27
N SER A 13 -15.46 -12.76 -16.33
CA SER A 13 -15.24 -11.94 -17.52
C SER A 13 -13.79 -11.48 -17.73
N MET A 14 -12.96 -11.39 -16.68
CA MET A 14 -11.59 -10.89 -16.82
C MET A 14 -10.67 -11.89 -17.53
N ILE A 15 -10.73 -13.17 -17.15
CA ILE A 15 -9.91 -14.24 -17.75
C ILE A 15 -10.33 -14.46 -19.20
N ALA A 16 -11.64 -14.50 -19.47
CA ALA A 16 -12.18 -14.64 -20.81
C ALA A 16 -11.80 -13.44 -21.71
N ALA A 17 -11.85 -12.21 -21.17
CA ALA A 17 -11.43 -11.01 -21.90
C ALA A 17 -9.94 -11.04 -22.25
N LEU A 18 -9.07 -11.52 -21.35
CA LEU A 18 -7.64 -11.64 -21.60
C LEU A 18 -7.31 -12.72 -22.64
N GLN A 19 -8.05 -13.84 -22.66
CA GLN A 19 -7.91 -14.87 -23.68
C GLN A 19 -8.38 -14.36 -25.06
N GLU A 20 -9.49 -13.63 -25.11
CA GLU A 20 -9.98 -13.04 -26.37
C GLU A 20 -9.02 -11.99 -26.95
N ILE A 21 -8.35 -11.20 -26.11
CA ILE A 21 -7.31 -10.25 -26.53
C ILE A 21 -6.10 -11.01 -27.10
N ARG A 22 -5.69 -12.11 -26.47
CA ARG A 22 -4.59 -12.96 -26.94
C ARG A 22 -4.91 -13.61 -28.28
N ASP A 23 -6.10 -14.19 -28.42
CA ASP A 23 -6.52 -14.86 -29.66
C ASP A 23 -6.64 -13.87 -30.84
N LYS A 24 -7.05 -12.62 -30.57
CA LYS A 24 -7.09 -11.55 -31.59
C LYS A 24 -5.69 -11.05 -31.99
N ALA A 25 -4.72 -11.10 -31.08
CA ALA A 25 -3.32 -10.77 -31.40
C ALA A 25 -2.68 -11.83 -32.32
N ASP A 26 -2.98 -13.13 -32.11
CA ASP A 26 -2.49 -14.23 -32.96
C ASP A 26 -3.13 -14.23 -34.37
N LEU A 27 -4.30 -13.61 -34.53
CA LEU A 27 -4.98 -13.41 -35.82
C LEU A 27 -4.46 -12.20 -36.62
N GLY A 28 -3.41 -11.53 -36.17
CA GLY A 28 -2.83 -10.37 -36.86
C GLY A 28 -3.76 -9.15 -36.88
N VAL A 29 -4.72 -9.07 -35.95
CA VAL A 29 -5.55 -7.87 -35.77
C VAL A 29 -4.67 -6.79 -35.18
N SER A 30 -4.14 -5.92 -36.05
CA SER A 30 -3.46 -4.69 -35.66
C SER A 30 -4.49 -3.77 -34.99
N TYR A 31 -4.55 -3.81 -33.67
CA TYR A 31 -5.10 -2.70 -32.90
C TYR A 31 -4.16 -1.52 -33.18
N GLY A 32 -4.55 -0.65 -34.12
CA GLY A 32 -3.73 0.43 -34.67
C GLY A 32 -3.31 1.49 -33.66
N LEU A 33 -2.57 1.08 -32.64
CA LEU A 33 -1.89 1.93 -31.68
C LEU A 33 -0.52 2.19 -32.29
N SER A 34 -0.23 3.45 -32.59
CA SER A 34 1.10 3.83 -33.06
C SER A 34 2.13 3.45 -31.98
N ALA A 35 3.34 3.13 -32.41
CA ALA A 35 4.46 2.86 -31.49
C ALA A 35 4.63 4.02 -30.49
N ASP A 36 4.37 5.25 -30.92
CA ASP A 36 4.40 6.45 -30.10
C ASP A 36 3.36 6.41 -28.97
N LEU A 37 2.14 5.99 -29.26
CA LEU A 37 1.06 5.88 -28.27
C LEU A 37 1.35 4.79 -27.23
N ILE A 38 1.95 3.68 -27.65
CA ILE A 38 2.39 2.61 -26.75
C ILE A 38 3.52 3.11 -25.85
N CYS A 39 4.49 3.82 -26.42
CA CYS A 39 5.60 4.40 -25.66
C CYS A 39 5.11 5.44 -24.65
N GLU A 40 4.15 6.30 -25.01
CA GLU A 40 3.56 7.27 -24.09
C GLU A 40 2.80 6.59 -22.95
N GLN A 41 2.02 5.55 -23.24
CA GLN A 41 1.30 4.78 -22.22
C GLN A 41 2.26 4.04 -21.28
N ILE A 42 3.29 3.38 -21.80
CA ILE A 42 4.32 2.71 -21.00
C ILE A 42 5.06 3.74 -20.13
N ALA A 43 5.43 4.88 -20.70
CA ALA A 43 6.11 5.93 -19.96
C ALA A 43 5.19 6.54 -18.88
N ALA A 44 3.89 6.67 -19.13
CA ALA A 44 2.92 7.13 -18.13
C ALA A 44 2.75 6.13 -16.98
N ILE A 45 2.69 4.83 -17.29
CA ILE A 45 2.64 3.75 -16.28
C ILE A 45 3.94 3.74 -15.46
N ALA A 46 5.09 3.83 -16.12
CA ALA A 46 6.40 3.86 -15.45
C ALA A 46 6.54 5.08 -14.52
N ARG A 47 6.12 6.28 -14.98
CA ARG A 47 6.10 7.48 -14.13
C ARG A 47 5.18 7.32 -12.93
N SER A 48 4.00 6.73 -13.12
CA SER A 48 3.05 6.46 -12.03
C SER A 48 3.61 5.46 -11.02
N ALA A 49 4.25 4.39 -11.50
CA ALA A 49 4.89 3.38 -10.66
C ALA A 49 6.09 3.93 -9.88
N LEU A 50 6.93 4.77 -10.50
CA LEU A 50 8.08 5.41 -9.86
C LEU A 50 7.70 6.55 -8.90
N ALA A 51 6.54 7.19 -9.12
CA ALA A 51 6.00 8.19 -8.20
C ALA A 51 5.31 7.55 -6.97
N THR A 52 5.02 6.25 -7.03
CA THR A 52 4.48 5.50 -5.90
C THR A 52 5.66 5.06 -5.03
N PRO A 53 5.78 5.53 -3.78
CA PRO A 53 6.83 5.01 -2.89
C PRO A 53 6.69 3.49 -2.80
N PRO A 54 7.80 2.72 -2.84
CA PRO A 54 7.74 1.27 -2.75
C PRO A 54 6.92 0.91 -1.52
N ALA A 55 5.87 0.10 -1.72
CA ALA A 55 5.16 -0.47 -0.59
C ALA A 55 6.18 -1.23 0.26
N PRO A 56 6.20 -1.01 1.59
CA PRO A 56 7.12 -1.74 2.45
C PRO A 56 6.88 -3.23 2.23
N SER A 57 7.95 -3.98 1.97
CA SER A 57 7.90 -5.42 1.75
C SER A 57 7.09 -6.08 2.88
N ILE A 58 5.99 -6.71 2.48
CA ILE A 58 5.22 -7.58 3.36
C ILE A 58 6.07 -8.85 3.50
N ASP A 59 6.25 -9.29 4.75
CA ASP A 59 6.87 -10.55 5.15
C ASP A 59 8.39 -10.58 5.42
N ASP A 60 8.77 -9.85 6.48
CA ASP A 60 9.77 -10.32 7.45
C ASP A 60 9.06 -10.53 8.78
N CYS A 61 8.73 -11.78 9.14
CA CYS A 61 8.28 -12.24 10.47
C CYS A 61 7.71 -11.13 11.38
N TRP A 62 6.62 -10.48 10.96
CA TRP A 62 6.14 -9.26 11.62
C TRP A 62 5.66 -9.58 13.04
N GLN A 63 6.32 -9.02 14.03
CA GLN A 63 5.96 -9.15 15.45
C GLN A 63 5.58 -7.77 16.01
N PRO A 64 4.39 -7.62 16.60
CA PRO A 64 3.98 -6.36 17.18
C PRO A 64 4.77 -6.08 18.46
N THR A 65 5.22 -4.84 18.59
CA THR A 65 5.95 -4.35 19.78
C THR A 65 5.06 -3.52 20.69
N HIS A 66 3.98 -2.95 20.16
CA HIS A 66 3.12 -2.01 20.88
C HIS A 66 1.64 -2.24 20.51
N GLN A 67 0.75 -1.89 21.44
CA GLN A 67 -0.70 -1.92 21.24
C GLN A 67 -1.32 -0.57 21.58
N HIS A 68 -2.20 -0.06 20.72
CA HIS A 68 -2.97 1.13 21.01
C HIS A 68 -4.13 0.78 21.95
N VAL A 69 -4.12 1.32 23.17
CA VAL A 69 -5.05 0.96 24.26
C VAL A 69 -6.51 1.10 23.85
N LYS A 70 -6.91 2.26 23.32
CA LYS A 70 -8.32 2.51 22.95
C LYS A 70 -8.84 1.69 21.75
N ARG A 71 -7.99 1.41 20.76
CA ARG A 71 -8.39 0.78 19.49
C ARG A 71 -8.15 -0.73 19.47
N GLY A 72 -7.30 -1.23 20.37
CA GLY A 72 -6.85 -2.63 20.37
C GLY A 72 -5.88 -2.99 19.24
N SER A 73 -5.65 -2.11 18.25
CA SER A 73 -4.74 -2.35 17.13
C SER A 73 -3.29 -2.45 17.58
N THR A 74 -2.52 -3.31 16.92
CA THR A 74 -1.11 -3.57 17.22
C THR A 74 -0.18 -3.05 16.14
N TYR A 75 1.03 -2.66 16.57
CA TYR A 75 2.02 -2.01 15.73
C TYR A 75 3.44 -2.48 16.08
N ARG A 76 4.34 -2.45 15.11
CA ARG A 76 5.78 -2.65 15.28
C ARG A 76 6.49 -1.30 15.12
N ILE A 77 7.33 -0.90 16.07
CA ILE A 77 8.23 0.24 15.86
C ILE A 77 9.34 -0.21 14.90
N GLU A 78 9.56 0.57 13.86
CA GLU A 78 10.62 0.34 12.88
C GLU A 78 11.86 1.21 13.20
N GLY A 79 11.66 2.37 13.83
CA GLY A 79 12.75 3.24 14.27
C GLY A 79 12.29 4.66 14.61
N TYR A 80 13.25 5.56 14.77
CA TYR A 80 13.01 6.99 14.97
C TYR A 80 13.50 7.78 13.74
N ALA A 81 12.83 8.91 13.46
CA ALA A 81 13.19 9.78 12.34
C ALA A 81 13.22 11.26 12.76
N SER A 82 14.07 12.04 12.11
CA SER A 82 14.08 13.50 12.19
C SER A 82 13.16 14.08 11.13
N LEU A 83 12.30 15.03 11.50
CA LEU A 83 11.35 15.63 10.59
C LEU A 83 11.99 16.73 9.73
N GLN A 84 11.73 16.71 8.42
CA GLN A 84 11.97 17.81 7.50
C GLN A 84 10.62 18.27 6.94
N THR A 85 10.21 19.50 7.23
CA THR A 85 8.88 20.03 6.85
C THR A 85 8.95 21.52 6.54
N THR A 86 8.05 21.98 5.67
CA THR A 86 7.86 23.40 5.33
C THR A 86 6.77 24.07 6.18
N SER A 87 5.92 23.29 6.84
CA SER A 87 4.96 23.79 7.84
C SER A 87 5.58 23.75 9.23
N PRO A 88 5.23 24.68 10.13
CA PRO A 88 5.83 24.72 11.46
C PRO A 88 5.61 23.40 12.19
N CYS A 89 6.71 22.71 12.42
CA CYS A 89 6.84 21.74 13.48
C CYS A 89 7.92 22.28 14.40
N GLU A 90 7.89 21.87 15.66
CA GLU A 90 8.95 22.26 16.58
C GLU A 90 10.30 21.82 16.01
N GLU A 91 11.25 22.75 16.02
CA GLU A 91 12.62 22.46 15.61
C GLU A 91 13.11 21.27 16.45
N THR A 92 13.77 20.30 15.80
CA THR A 92 14.26 19.05 16.42
C THR A 92 13.19 18.02 16.84
N ALA A 93 11.95 18.15 16.40
CA ALA A 93 10.92 17.15 16.68
C ALA A 93 11.34 15.72 16.29
N VAL A 94 11.35 14.83 17.28
CA VAL A 94 11.62 13.39 17.11
C VAL A 94 10.33 12.67 16.78
N LEU A 95 10.35 11.88 15.71
CA LEU A 95 9.21 11.06 15.30
C LEU A 95 9.47 9.58 15.56
N VAL A 96 8.44 8.87 16.04
CA VAL A 96 8.40 7.41 16.07
C VAL A 96 7.82 6.93 14.75
N ILE A 97 8.56 6.07 14.05
CA ILE A 97 8.11 5.40 12.83
C ILE A 97 7.65 4.00 13.21
N TYR A 98 6.40 3.69 12.92
CA TYR A 98 5.79 2.41 13.26
C TYR A 98 4.91 1.88 12.15
N ARG A 99 4.80 0.55 12.08
CA ARG A 99 4.12 -0.20 11.02
C ARG A 99 2.96 -1.02 11.58
N ALA A 100 1.82 -0.94 10.92
CA ALA A 100 0.68 -1.81 11.18
C ALA A 100 0.85 -3.19 10.50
N LYS A 101 -0.01 -4.16 10.85
CA LYS A 101 0.05 -5.52 10.28
C LYS A 101 -0.15 -5.55 8.76
N ASP A 102 -0.91 -4.61 8.21
CA ASP A 102 -1.16 -4.45 6.77
C ASP A 102 0.02 -3.79 6.02
N GLY A 103 1.14 -3.55 6.70
CA GLY A 103 2.32 -2.90 6.14
C GLY A 103 2.25 -1.37 6.17
N LYS A 104 1.12 -0.77 6.56
CA LYS A 104 1.00 0.70 6.56
C LYS A 104 1.95 1.34 7.58
N LEU A 105 2.77 2.27 7.11
CA LEU A 105 3.68 3.07 7.93
C LEU A 105 2.99 4.33 8.45
N TRP A 106 3.32 4.68 9.68
CA TRP A 106 2.88 5.88 10.38
C TRP A 106 4.08 6.57 11.00
N ALA A 107 4.02 7.90 11.06
CA ALA A 107 4.96 8.73 11.79
C ALA A 107 4.17 9.56 12.81
N ARG A 108 4.65 9.63 14.05
CA ARG A 108 4.01 10.38 15.13
C ARG A 108 5.06 11.01 16.04
N PRO A 109 4.82 12.23 16.58
CA PRO A 109 5.72 12.81 17.58
C PRO A 109 5.98 11.86 18.74
N HIS A 110 7.24 11.82 19.18
CA HIS A 110 7.68 10.98 20.30
C HIS A 110 6.80 11.14 21.53
N ASP A 111 6.51 12.37 21.93
CA ASP A 111 5.78 12.63 23.18
C ASP A 111 4.30 12.23 23.06
N GLU A 112 3.68 12.40 21.88
CA GLU A 112 2.32 11.90 21.63
C GLU A 112 2.27 10.37 21.58
N PHE A 113 3.34 9.71 21.11
CA PHE A 113 3.40 8.25 21.11
C PHE A 113 3.54 7.68 22.53
N ASN A 114 4.30 8.38 23.39
CA ASN A 114 4.57 7.97 24.77
C ASN A 114 3.58 8.56 25.80
N ASP A 115 2.48 9.18 25.37
CA ASP A 115 1.46 9.78 26.26
C ASP A 115 0.55 8.74 26.98
N GLY A 116 0.81 7.44 26.78
CA GLY A 116 0.04 6.33 27.34
C GLY A 116 -1.02 5.75 26.40
N ARG A 117 -1.22 6.30 25.19
CA ARG A 117 -2.08 5.69 24.17
C ARG A 117 -1.57 4.34 23.67
N PHE A 118 -0.26 4.13 23.72
CA PHE A 118 0.41 2.91 23.31
C PHE A 118 1.07 2.24 24.49
N ILE A 119 0.86 0.94 24.63
CA ILE A 119 1.53 0.11 25.63
C ILE A 119 2.50 -0.85 24.93
N PRO A 120 3.70 -1.06 25.47
CA PRO A 120 4.63 -2.06 24.95
C PRO A 120 4.07 -3.46 25.19
N LEU A 121 4.21 -4.33 24.20
CA LEU A 121 3.89 -5.74 24.28
C LEU A 121 5.17 -6.48 24.66
N ALA A 122 5.10 -7.34 25.68
CA ALA A 122 6.21 -8.21 26.03
C ALA A 122 6.56 -9.08 24.81
N THR A 123 7.80 -9.01 24.34
CA THR A 123 8.33 -10.00 23.42
C THR A 123 8.36 -11.31 24.18
N ASN A 124 7.39 -12.20 23.93
CA ASN A 124 7.42 -13.57 24.45
C ASN A 124 8.55 -14.33 23.74
N GLY A 125 9.80 -14.02 24.11
CA GLY A 125 10.95 -14.84 23.80
C GLY A 125 10.92 -16.07 24.70
N SER A 126 10.50 -17.21 24.15
CA SER A 126 10.72 -18.52 24.75
C SER A 126 12.23 -18.72 24.90
N ALA A 127 12.77 -18.47 26.09
CA ALA A 127 14.05 -19.03 26.49
C ALA A 127 13.78 -20.47 26.96
N ALA A 128 14.15 -21.45 26.13
CA ALA A 128 14.31 -22.85 26.49
C ALA A 128 15.43 -23.45 25.63
#